data_AF-A0A9Q3HXS0-F1
#
_entry.id   AF-A0A9Q3HXS0-F1
#
_cell.length_a   1.000
_cell.length_b   1.000
_cell.length_c   1.000
_cell.angle_alpha   90.00
_cell.angle_beta   90.00
_cell.angle_gamma   90.00
#
_symmetry.space_group_name_H-M   'P 1'
#
loop_
_entity.id
_entity.type
_entity.pdbx_description
1 polymer ?
#
loop_
_entity_poly.entity_id
_entity_poly.type
_entity_poly.pdbx_seq_one_letter_code
_entity_poly.pdbx_strand_id
1 'polypeptide(L)'
;MAHPVFRNFNEQETSQISQMSESLLLPRQTQAKLCSQRQSERPVILQDIYNQVKKIKKDKLQGRSPIDALIDTLKEENFTWSSERDAEGHITSLFFTNPLSIKLLHGFPHVILMDCTYKNNK
;
A
#
# COMPACT_ATOMS: atom_id res chain seq x y z
N MET A 1 -15.88 29.10 5.46
CA MET A 1 -15.74 27.64 5.31
C MET A 1 -15.07 27.37 3.96
N ALA A 2 -13.84 26.86 3.95
CA ALA A 2 -13.07 26.65 2.72
C ALA A 2 -13.47 25.32 2.04
N HIS A 3 -13.82 25.40 0.75
CA HIS A 3 -14.29 24.27 -0.06
C HIS A 3 -13.19 23.19 -0.20
N PRO A 4 -13.51 21.88 -0.06
CA PRO A 4 -12.51 20.79 -0.09
C PRO A 4 -11.63 20.73 -1.34
N VAL A 5 -12.14 21.26 -2.46
CA VAL A 5 -11.48 21.23 -3.78
C VAL A 5 -10.18 22.06 -3.85
N PHE A 6 -9.90 22.93 -2.89
CA PHE A 6 -8.71 23.80 -2.90
C PHE A 6 -7.62 23.40 -1.88
N ARG A 7 -7.69 22.20 -1.30
CA ARG A 7 -6.66 21.68 -0.37
C ARG A 7 -5.67 20.78 -1.10
N ASN A 8 -4.84 21.38 -1.95
CA ASN A 8 -3.78 20.65 -2.65
C ASN A 8 -2.47 20.67 -1.85
N PHE A 9 -1.82 19.52 -1.76
CA PHE A 9 -0.44 19.40 -1.28
C PHE A 9 0.53 19.90 -2.36
N ASN A 10 1.60 20.56 -1.95
CA ASN A 10 2.69 20.90 -2.87
C ASN A 10 3.51 19.64 -3.22
N GLU A 11 4.48 19.77 -4.12
CA GLU A 11 5.30 18.64 -4.58
C GLU A 11 6.15 18.02 -3.46
N GLN A 12 6.73 18.85 -2.59
CA GLN A 12 7.54 18.38 -1.45
C GLN A 12 6.69 17.56 -0.48
N GLU A 13 5.50 18.05 -0.16
CA GLU A 13 4.55 17.39 0.73
C GLU A 13 4.01 16.10 0.10
N THR A 14 3.77 16.11 -1.20
CA THR A 14 3.33 14.91 -1.93
C THR A 14 4.41 13.83 -1.92
N SER A 15 5.67 14.21 -2.16
CA SER A 15 6.82 13.31 -2.07
C SER A 15 6.97 12.73 -0.65
N GLN A 16 6.85 13.58 0.37
CA GLN A 16 6.91 13.17 1.76
C GLN A 16 5.77 12.23 2.16
N ILE A 17 4.53 12.50 1.71
CA ILE A 17 3.39 11.61 1.92
C ILE A 17 3.64 10.26 1.24
N SER A 18 4.19 10.23 0.02
CA SER A 18 4.56 8.98 -0.67
C SER A 18 5.55 8.17 0.17
N GLN A 19 6.66 8.78 0.59
CA GLN A 19 7.70 8.12 1.38
C GLN A 19 7.15 7.58 2.72
N MET A 20 6.29 8.34 3.38
CA MET A 20 5.66 7.90 4.63
C MET A 20 4.69 6.74 4.40
N SER A 21 3.93 6.77 3.30
CA SER A 21 3.01 5.69 2.95
C SER A 21 3.74 4.38 2.61
N GLU A 22 4.93 4.48 2.01
CA GLU A 22 5.78 3.33 1.69
C GLU A 22 6.46 2.74 2.93
N SER A 23 6.77 3.57 3.92
CA SER A 23 7.33 3.13 5.21
C SER A 23 6.28 2.67 6.24
N LEU A 24 5.06 2.38 5.80
CA LEU A 24 3.94 1.88 6.61
C LEU A 24 3.55 2.81 7.79
N LEU A 25 3.91 4.09 7.74
CA LEU A 25 3.52 5.04 8.77
C LEU A 25 2.02 5.31 8.71
N LEU A 26 1.41 5.42 9.89
CA LEU A 26 -0.03 5.68 9.99
C LEU A 26 -0.35 7.10 9.48
N PRO A 27 -1.49 7.30 8.80
CA PRO A 27 -1.92 8.62 8.31
C PRO A 27 -1.94 9.71 9.39
N ARG A 28 -2.18 9.33 10.65
CA ARG A 28 -2.13 10.25 11.81
C ARG A 28 -0.71 10.73 12.11
N GLN A 29 0.29 9.86 11.97
CA GLN A 29 1.70 10.22 12.14
C GLN A 29 2.18 11.10 10.98
N THR A 30 1.76 10.77 9.75
CA THR A 30 1.98 11.60 8.56
C THR A 30 1.42 13.01 8.75
N GLN A 31 0.17 13.12 9.21
CA GLN A 31 -0.48 14.40 9.50
C GLN A 31 0.30 15.19 10.55
N ALA A 32 0.64 14.56 11.69
CA ALA A 32 1.37 15.23 12.77
C ALA A 32 2.70 15.83 12.28
N LYS A 33 3.47 15.07 11.50
CA LYS A 33 4.75 15.52 10.95
C LYS A 33 4.59 16.65 9.93
N LEU A 34 3.55 16.60 9.09
CA LEU A 34 3.25 17.70 8.15
C LEU A 34 2.82 18.96 8.89
N CYS A 35 1.97 18.84 9.92
CA CYS A 35 1.54 20.00 10.72
C CYS A 35 2.71 20.65 11.47
N SER A 36 3.68 19.88 11.96
CA SER A 36 4.85 20.44 12.66
C SER A 36 5.84 21.17 11.74
N GLN A 37 5.84 20.86 10.45
CA GLN A 37 6.79 21.41 9.47
C GLN A 37 6.21 22.59 8.68
N ARG A 38 4.90 22.76 8.66
CA ARG A 38 4.24 23.86 7.96
C ARG A 38 4.20 25.12 8.82
N GLN A 39 4.55 26.26 8.21
CA GLN A 39 4.23 27.60 8.74
C GLN A 39 2.84 28.09 8.30
N SER A 40 2.08 27.27 7.56
CA SER A 40 0.78 27.66 6.99
C SER A 40 -0.34 27.56 8.03
N GLU A 41 -1.19 28.58 8.08
CA GLU A 41 -2.42 28.61 8.90
C GLU A 41 -3.51 27.61 8.43
N ARG A 42 -3.29 26.91 7.30
CA ARG A 42 -4.28 25.97 6.76
C ARG A 42 -4.20 24.60 7.45
N PRO A 43 -5.26 24.15 8.12
CA PRO A 43 -5.26 22.86 8.80
C PRO A 43 -5.25 21.71 7.78
N VAL A 44 -4.32 20.78 7.93
CA VAL A 44 -4.32 19.49 7.22
C VAL A 44 -5.17 18.53 8.02
N ILE A 45 -6.24 17.99 7.44
CA ILE A 45 -7.05 16.96 8.10
C ILE A 45 -6.69 15.55 7.60
N LEU A 46 -6.97 14.54 8.43
CA LEU A 46 -6.71 13.13 8.10
C LEU A 46 -7.27 12.71 6.74
N GLN A 47 -8.47 13.18 6.38
CA GLN A 47 -9.11 12.87 5.10
C GLN A 47 -8.28 13.34 3.90
N ASP A 48 -7.59 14.48 4.02
CA ASP A 48 -6.75 15.01 2.95
C ASP A 48 -5.54 14.08 2.71
N ILE A 49 -4.95 13.54 3.80
CA ILE A 49 -3.89 12.53 3.72
C ILE A 49 -4.38 11.26 3.03
N TYR A 50 -5.55 10.73 3.42
CA TYR A 50 -6.12 9.55 2.79
C TYR A 50 -6.37 9.75 1.29
N ASN A 51 -6.95 10.89 0.91
CA ASN A 51 -7.20 11.23 -0.49
C ASN A 51 -5.90 11.35 -1.28
N GLN A 52 -4.87 11.97 -0.71
CA GLN A 52 -3.58 12.12 -1.37
C GLN A 52 -2.85 10.79 -1.53
N VAL A 53 -2.84 9.93 -0.50
CA VAL A 53 -2.30 8.56 -0.60
C VAL A 53 -3.04 7.77 -1.67
N LYS A 54 -4.38 7.88 -1.72
CA LYS A 54 -5.19 7.22 -2.75
C LYS A 54 -4.82 7.70 -4.16
N LYS A 55 -4.61 9.00 -4.34
CA LYS A 55 -4.15 9.59 -5.61
C LYS A 55 -2.78 9.06 -6.01
N ILE A 56 -1.80 9.11 -5.11
CA ILE A 56 -0.44 8.58 -5.33
C ILE A 56 -0.48 7.11 -5.73
N LYS A 57 -1.26 6.27 -5.03
CA LYS A 57 -1.40 4.85 -5.37
C LYS A 57 -2.02 4.66 -6.75
N LYS A 58 -3.05 5.43 -7.09
CA LYS A 58 -3.68 5.38 -8.43
C LYS A 58 -2.68 5.75 -9.53
N ASP A 59 -1.90 6.79 -9.31
CA ASP A 59 -0.89 7.25 -10.27
C ASP A 59 0.22 6.21 -10.45
N LYS A 60 0.67 5.57 -9.36
CA LYS A 60 1.64 4.45 -9.40
C LYS A 60 1.15 3.23 -10.17
N LEU A 61 -0.15 2.92 -10.08
CA LEU A 61 -0.73 1.81 -10.82
C LEU A 61 -0.79 2.07 -12.32
N GLN A 62 -0.71 3.33 -12.77
CA GLN A 62 -0.74 3.71 -14.19
C GLN A 62 -1.95 3.11 -14.96
N GLY A 63 -3.10 2.97 -14.27
CA GLY A 63 -4.31 2.38 -14.83
C GLY A 63 -4.41 0.85 -14.73
N ARG A 64 -3.36 0.16 -14.24
CA ARG A 64 -3.41 -1.27 -13.93
C ARG A 64 -4.28 -1.55 -12.71
N SER A 65 -4.88 -2.73 -12.67
CA SER A 65 -5.51 -3.24 -11.46
C SER A 65 -4.46 -3.48 -10.37
N PRO A 66 -4.76 -3.26 -9.08
CA PRO A 66 -3.87 -3.62 -7.99
C PRO A 66 -3.40 -5.08 -8.03
N ILE A 67 -4.26 -6.01 -8.48
CA ILE A 67 -3.91 -7.43 -8.56
C ILE A 67 -2.92 -7.71 -9.69
N ASP A 68 -3.08 -7.05 -10.85
CA ASP A 68 -2.18 -7.22 -11.98
C ASP A 68 -0.80 -6.65 -11.66
N ALA A 69 -0.76 -5.46 -11.04
CA ALA A 69 0.48 -4.87 -10.56
C ALA A 69 1.18 -5.77 -9.52
N LEU A 70 0.43 -6.41 -8.62
CA LEU A 70 0.99 -7.38 -7.68
C LEU A 70 1.59 -8.59 -8.39
N ILE A 71 0.87 -9.18 -9.36
CA ILE A 71 1.37 -10.33 -10.12
C ILE A 71 2.64 -9.97 -10.91
N ASP A 72 2.70 -8.78 -11.50
CA ASP A 72 3.90 -8.28 -12.17
C ASP A 72 5.08 -8.21 -11.19
N THR A 73 4.88 -7.62 -10.01
CA THR A 73 5.91 -7.56 -8.96
C THR A 73 6.34 -8.96 -8.51
N LEU A 74 5.42 -9.91 -8.34
CA LEU A 74 5.78 -11.29 -7.95
C LEU A 74 6.63 -11.97 -9.03
N LYS A 75 6.40 -11.69 -10.31
CA LYS A 75 7.24 -12.19 -11.40
C LYS A 75 8.62 -11.51 -11.41
N GLU A 76 8.66 -10.19 -11.27
CA GLU A 76 9.90 -9.40 -11.26
C GLU A 76 10.84 -9.78 -10.10
N GLU A 77 10.28 -10.04 -8.93
CA GLU A 77 11.02 -10.41 -7.71
C GLU A 77 11.24 -11.93 -7.57
N ASN A 78 10.95 -12.70 -8.63
CA ASN A 78 11.12 -14.16 -8.68
C ASN A 78 10.41 -14.92 -7.53
N PHE A 79 9.24 -14.44 -7.09
CA PHE A 79 8.42 -15.17 -6.15
C PHE A 79 7.82 -16.41 -6.80
N THR A 80 7.63 -17.47 -6.01
CA THR A 80 6.78 -18.59 -6.42
C THR A 80 5.34 -18.17 -6.15
N TRP A 81 4.47 -18.24 -7.15
CA TRP A 81 3.07 -17.85 -6.99
C TRP A 81 2.13 -18.70 -7.85
N SER A 82 0.87 -18.77 -7.44
CA SER A 82 -0.22 -19.43 -8.15
C SER A 82 -1.52 -18.68 -7.89
N SER A 83 -2.38 -18.60 -8.91
CA SER A 83 -3.71 -17.98 -8.75
C SER A 83 -4.79 -18.84 -9.38
N GLU A 84 -5.99 -18.74 -8.80
CA GLU A 84 -7.22 -19.32 -9.35
C GLU A 84 -8.09 -18.19 -9.91
N ARG A 85 -8.84 -18.51 -10.97
CA ARG A 85 -9.76 -17.57 -11.60
C ARG A 85 -11.13 -18.20 -11.76
N ASP A 86 -12.18 -17.38 -11.68
CA ASP A 86 -13.55 -17.78 -12.02
C ASP A 86 -13.75 -17.86 -13.54
N ALA A 87 -14.97 -18.21 -13.97
CA ALA A 87 -15.34 -18.35 -15.39
C ALA A 87 -15.26 -17.01 -16.14
N GLU A 88 -15.43 -15.90 -15.43
CA GLU A 88 -15.34 -14.53 -15.90
C GLU A 88 -13.89 -14.00 -15.94
N GLY A 89 -12.93 -14.77 -15.41
CA GLY A 89 -11.51 -14.46 -15.42
C GLY A 89 -11.03 -13.61 -14.23
N HIS A 90 -11.88 -13.35 -13.24
CA HIS A 90 -11.50 -12.67 -12.00
C HIS A 90 -10.68 -13.59 -11.10
N ILE A 91 -9.67 -13.04 -10.43
CA ILE A 91 -8.86 -13.79 -9.48
C ILE A 91 -9.66 -14.02 -8.19
N THR A 92 -9.86 -15.29 -7.84
CA THR A 92 -10.59 -15.71 -6.63
C THR A 92 -9.64 -16.07 -5.50
N SER A 93 -8.48 -16.64 -5.83
CA SER A 93 -7.45 -17.07 -4.89
C SER A 93 -6.08 -16.68 -5.41
N LEU A 94 -5.20 -16.20 -4.52
CA LEU A 94 -3.79 -15.93 -4.83
C LEU A 94 -2.91 -16.50 -3.70
N PHE A 95 -1.98 -17.36 -4.07
CA PHE A 95 -0.93 -17.86 -3.19
C PHE A 95 0.42 -17.43 -3.72
N PHE A 96 1.31 -16.97 -2.85
CA PHE A 96 2.67 -16.62 -3.21
C PHE A 96 3.63 -16.80 -2.03
N THR A 97 4.90 -17.05 -2.33
CA THR A 97 5.94 -17.24 -1.31
C THR A 97 7.31 -16.83 -1.85
N ASN A 98 8.13 -16.27 -0.96
CA ASN A 98 9.51 -15.90 -1.28
C ASN A 98 10.37 -17.17 -1.41
N PRO A 99 11.26 -17.28 -2.42
CA PRO A 99 12.15 -18.44 -2.57
C PRO A 99 13.00 -18.74 -1.32
N LEU A 100 13.39 -17.71 -0.57
CA LEU A 100 14.11 -17.88 0.70
C LEU A 100 13.22 -18.56 1.75
N SER A 101 11.94 -18.19 1.83
CA SER A 101 10.98 -18.83 2.73
C SER A 101 10.79 -20.32 2.38
N ILE A 102 10.78 -20.68 1.09
CA ILE A 102 10.77 -22.09 0.66
C ILE A 102 12.03 -22.82 1.15
N LYS A 103 13.22 -22.23 0.96
CA LYS A 103 14.49 -22.82 1.43
C LYS A 103 14.50 -23.02 2.95
N LEU A 104 14.02 -22.04 3.70
CA LEU A 104 13.90 -22.13 5.15
C LEU A 104 12.92 -23.24 5.55
N LEU A 105 11.78 -23.35 4.87
CA LEU A 105 10.80 -24.41 5.14
C LEU A 105 11.40 -25.81 4.92
N HIS A 106 12.22 -25.99 3.88
CA HIS A 106 12.93 -27.25 3.66
C HIS A 106 13.99 -27.54 4.74
N GLY A 107 14.67 -26.51 5.26
CA GLY A 107 15.68 -26.66 6.31
C GLY A 107 15.09 -26.84 7.72
N PHE A 108 13.90 -26.31 7.97
CA PHE A 108 13.21 -26.32 9.26
C PHE A 108 11.74 -26.76 9.11
N PRO A 109 11.49 -28.03 8.72
CA PRO A 109 10.15 -28.48 8.33
C PRO A 109 9.12 -28.52 9.47
N HIS A 110 9.57 -28.38 10.72
CA HIS A 110 8.71 -28.50 11.90
C HIS A 110 8.04 -27.20 12.32
N VAL A 111 8.49 -26.04 11.82
CA VAL A 111 7.98 -24.73 12.25
C VAL A 111 7.56 -23.90 11.05
N ILE A 112 6.26 -23.62 10.96
CA ILE A 112 5.68 -22.66 10.02
C ILE A 112 5.15 -21.50 10.85
N LEU A 113 5.79 -20.33 10.75
CA LEU A 113 5.27 -19.09 11.32
C LEU A 113 4.49 -18.34 10.23
N MET A 114 3.18 -18.22 10.41
CA MET A 114 2.32 -17.47 9.51
C MET A 114 1.76 -16.25 10.24
N ASP A 115 2.09 -15.05 9.77
CA ASP A 115 1.54 -13.81 10.30
C ASP A 115 0.13 -13.59 9.72
N CYS A 116 -0.85 -14.31 10.26
CA CYS A 116 -2.26 -14.22 9.87
C CYS A 116 -2.92 -13.00 10.52
N THR A 117 -2.62 -11.79 10.05
CA THR A 117 -3.37 -10.60 10.47
C THR A 117 -4.74 -10.55 9.80
N TYR A 118 -5.73 -11.25 10.38
CA TYR A 118 -7.12 -11.13 9.97
C TYR A 118 -7.67 -9.75 10.39
N LYS A 119 -7.72 -8.80 9.45
CA LYS A 119 -8.35 -7.50 9.67
C LYS A 119 -9.76 -7.52 9.09
N ASN A 120 -10.75 -7.62 9.98
CA ASN A 120 -12.16 -7.59 9.61
C ASN A 120 -12.57 -6.16 9.21
N ASN A 121 -13.06 -5.97 7.99
CA ASN A 121 -13.67 -4.70 7.58
C ASN A 121 -15.06 -4.60 8.24
N LYS A 122 -15.26 -3.55 9.06
CA LYS A 122 -16.58 -2.98 9.37
C LYS A 122 -16.65 -1.60 8.75
#